data_AF-A0A973BVN2-F1
#
_entry.id   AF-A0A973BVN2-F1
#
_cell.length_a   1.000
_cell.length_b   1.000
_cell.length_c   1.000
_cell.angle_alpha   90.00
_cell.angle_beta   90.00
_cell.angle_gamma   90.00
#
_symmetry.space_group_name_H-M   'P 1'
#
loop_
_entity.id
_entity.type
_entity.pdbx_description
1 polymer ?
#
loop_
_entity_poly.entity_id
_entity_poly.type
_entity_poly.pdbx_seq_one_letter_code
_entity_poly.pdbx_strand_id
1 'polypeptide(L)'
;MFLQLADPMVAEICAGAGFELVVIDTEHGPSGITDVISQLQAIAAGDTDGAVRAADHNPASIKRVLDAGRPRSSCRWSTNQSRRRR
;
A
#
# COMPACT_ATOMS: atom_id res chain seq x y z
N MET A 1 7.89 2.93 -3.54
CA MET A 1 8.31 3.85 -2.45
C MET A 1 8.04 3.19 -1.11
N PHE A 2 8.89 3.36 -0.09
CA PHE A 2 8.66 2.82 1.27
C PHE A 2 8.01 3.87 2.18
N LEU A 3 7.00 3.47 2.95
CA LEU A 3 6.33 4.28 3.96
C LEU A 3 6.74 3.81 5.36
N GLN A 4 7.33 4.71 6.14
CA GLN A 4 7.77 4.44 7.51
C GLN A 4 7.11 5.34 8.55
N LEU A 5 6.20 6.23 8.13
CA LEU A 5 5.59 7.25 8.99
C LEU A 5 4.32 6.78 9.70
N ALA A 6 3.81 5.58 9.38
CA ALA A 6 2.57 5.01 9.93
C ALA A 6 1.34 5.93 9.78
N ASP A 7 1.35 6.86 8.82
CA ASP A 7 0.34 7.90 8.68
C ASP A 7 -0.47 7.72 7.38
N PRO A 8 -1.81 7.66 7.44
CA PRO A 8 -2.66 7.46 6.26
C PRO A 8 -2.67 8.64 5.30
N MET A 9 -2.46 9.88 5.76
CA MET A 9 -2.39 11.05 4.88
C MET A 9 -1.16 10.99 3.99
N VAL A 10 -0.02 10.55 4.55
CA VAL A 10 1.20 10.33 3.76
C VAL A 10 0.95 9.25 2.70
N ALA A 11 0.26 8.17 3.07
CA ALA A 11 -0.08 7.10 2.14
C ALA A 11 -0.98 7.58 0.99
N GLU A 12 -1.95 8.45 1.27
CA GLU A 12 -2.82 9.06 0.26
C GLU A 12 -2.03 9.98 -0.69
N ILE A 13 -1.17 10.84 -0.15
CA ILE A 13 -0.31 11.72 -0.95
C ILE A 13 0.60 10.89 -1.86
N CYS A 14 1.20 9.81 -1.35
CA CYS A 14 2.02 8.91 -2.14
C CYS A 14 1.21 8.19 -3.22
N ALA A 15 -0.04 7.79 -2.95
CA ALA A 15 -0.92 7.20 -3.95
C ALA A 15 -1.33 8.20 -5.05
N GLY A 16 -1.39 9.50 -4.73
CA GLY A 16 -1.63 10.59 -5.70
C GLY A 16 -0.38 11.03 -6.46
N ALA A 17 0.81 10.71 -5.98
CA ALA A 17 2.08 11.16 -6.56
C ALA A 17 2.49 10.41 -7.84
N GLY A 18 1.71 9.40 -8.27
CA GLY A 18 1.95 8.67 -9.52
C GLY A 18 2.99 7.55 -9.41
N PHE A 19 3.25 7.04 -8.20
CA PHE A 19 4.06 5.84 -8.04
C PHE A 19 3.32 4.60 -8.54
N GLU A 20 4.05 3.64 -9.09
CA GLU A 20 3.47 2.34 -9.48
C GLU A 20 3.20 1.47 -8.25
N LEU A 21 4.12 1.50 -7.27
CA LEU A 21 4.05 0.67 -6.06
C LEU A 21 4.47 1.46 -4.81
N VAL A 22 3.64 1.35 -3.77
CA VAL A 22 3.90 1.85 -2.42
C VAL A 22 3.98 0.68 -1.45
N VAL A 23 5.02 0.65 -0.63
CA VAL A 23 5.31 -0.43 0.33
C VAL A 23 5.19 0.13 1.73
N ILE A 24 4.23 -0.37 2.51
CA ILE A 24 4.10 -0.06 3.94
C ILE A 24 5.12 -0.90 4.70
N ASP A 25 6.02 -0.21 5.40
CA ASP A 25 7.06 -0.84 6.18
C ASP A 25 6.60 -1.04 7.63
N THR A 26 6.48 -2.31 8.05
CA THR A 26 6.22 -2.67 9.45
C THR A 26 7.45 -3.26 10.14
N GLU A 27 8.59 -3.42 9.44
CA GLU A 27 9.83 -3.97 10.01
C GLU A 27 10.69 -2.91 10.69
N HIS A 28 10.79 -1.72 10.07
CA HIS A 28 11.54 -0.59 10.65
C HIS A 28 10.66 0.62 10.98
N GLY A 29 9.40 0.61 10.54
CA GLY A 29 8.42 1.64 10.89
C GLY A 29 7.65 1.27 12.17
N PRO A 30 7.04 2.25 12.85
CA PRO A 30 6.19 2.02 14.02
C PRO A 30 4.78 1.48 13.64
N SER A 31 4.55 1.20 12.35
CA SER A 31 3.25 0.82 11.80
C SER A 31 2.72 -0.48 12.41
N GLY A 32 1.61 -0.40 13.15
CA GLY A 32 0.84 -1.57 13.59
C GLY A 32 -0.17 -2.04 12.54
N ILE A 33 -0.90 -3.13 12.83
CA ILE A 33 -1.93 -3.69 11.93
C ILE A 33 -3.01 -2.65 11.62
N THR A 34 -3.47 -1.89 12.61
CA THR A 34 -4.51 -0.87 12.41
C THR A 34 -4.02 0.25 11.50
N ASP A 35 -2.76 0.67 11.65
CA ASP A 35 -2.16 1.71 10.80
C ASP A 35 -1.99 1.20 9.38
N VAL A 36 -1.61 -0.07 9.21
CA VAL A 36 -1.54 -0.74 7.91
C VAL A 36 -2.91 -0.72 7.24
N ILE A 37 -3.99 -1.12 7.92
CA ILE A 37 -5.34 -1.09 7.35
C ILE A 37 -5.72 0.34 6.89
N SER A 38 -5.43 1.34 7.73
CA SER A 38 -5.72 2.74 7.44
C SER A 38 -4.95 3.25 6.22
N GLN A 39 -3.66 2.95 6.14
CA GLN A 39 -2.80 3.30 5.00
C GLN A 39 -3.22 2.54 3.73
N LEU A 40 -3.61 1.27 3.84
CA LEU A 40 -4.13 0.47 2.74
C LEU A 40 -5.44 1.03 2.19
N GLN A 41 -6.33 1.52 3.05
CA GLN A 41 -7.56 2.20 2.65
C GLN A 41 -7.26 3.51 1.91
N ALA A 42 -6.30 4.30 2.40
CA ALA A 42 -5.86 5.51 1.73
C ALA A 42 -5.25 5.22 0.34
N ILE A 43 -4.40 4.20 0.23
CA ILE A 43 -3.83 3.77 -1.05
C ILE A 43 -4.92 3.25 -2.00
N ALA A 44 -5.92 2.53 -1.49
CA ALA A 44 -7.01 2.00 -2.30
C ALA A 44 -7.90 3.08 -2.93
N ALA A 45 -7.86 4.32 -2.42
CA ALA A 45 -8.54 5.47 -3.02
C ALA A 45 -7.78 6.05 -4.23
N GLY A 46 -6.47 5.77 -4.36
CA GLY A 46 -5.63 6.20 -5.49
C GLY A 46 -5.50 5.17 -6.61
N ASP A 47 -4.57 5.44 -7.54
CA ASP A 47 -4.27 4.58 -8.72
C ASP A 47 -2.96 3.79 -8.56
N THR A 48 -2.41 3.71 -7.34
CA THR A 48 -1.12 3.05 -7.04
C THR A 48 -1.33 1.70 -6.36
N ASP A 49 -0.50 0.70 -6.72
CA ASP A 49 -0.51 -0.60 -6.03
C ASP A 49 0.10 -0.47 -4.63
N GLY A 50 -0.49 -1.16 -3.65
CA GLY A 50 0.02 -1.23 -2.29
C GLY A 50 0.59 -2.61 -1.95
N ALA A 51 1.73 -2.63 -1.27
CA ALA A 51 2.31 -3.82 -0.68
C ALA A 51 2.63 -3.56 0.79
N VAL A 52 2.67 -4.63 1.59
CA VAL A 52 3.04 -4.55 3.01
C VAL A 52 4.24 -5.45 3.23
N ARG A 53 5.29 -4.88 3.83
CA ARG A 53 6.41 -5.66 4.36
C ARG A 53 6.07 -6.08 5.78
N ALA A 54 6.02 -7.39 6.03
CA ALA A 54 5.78 -7.93 7.37
C ALA A 54 6.92 -7.57 8.34
N ALA A 55 6.57 -7.37 9.61
CA ALA A 55 7.52 -6.94 10.64
C ALA A 55 8.61 -7.98 10.91
N ASP A 56 8.28 -9.26 10.74
CA ASP A 56 9.17 -10.39 10.96
C ASP A 56 8.75 -11.60 10.10
N HIS A 57 9.55 -12.66 10.14
CA HIS A 57 9.25 -13.94 9.48
C HIS A 57 8.29 -14.84 10.29
N ASN A 58 7.59 -14.29 11.28
CA ASN A 58 6.66 -15.07 12.08
C ASN A 58 5.37 -15.34 11.28
N PRO A 59 4.94 -16.61 11.14
CA PRO A 59 3.71 -16.96 10.44
C PRO A 59 2.46 -16.24 10.99
N ALA A 60 2.43 -15.92 12.28
CA ALA A 60 1.32 -15.19 12.88
C ALA A 60 1.24 -13.74 12.38
N SER A 61 2.38 -13.04 12.28
CA SER A 61 2.46 -11.68 11.75
C SER A 61 2.07 -11.64 10.28
N ILE A 62 2.56 -12.60 9.48
CA ILE A 62 2.22 -12.73 8.07
C ILE A 62 0.72 -12.96 7.88
N LYS A 63 0.11 -13.86 8.66
CA LYS A 63 -1.35 -14.10 8.62
C LYS A 63 -2.14 -12.83 8.92
N ARG A 64 -1.77 -12.08 9.96
CA ARG A 64 -2.43 -10.82 10.30
C ARG A 64 -2.35 -9.78 9.19
N VAL A 65 -1.19 -9.67 8.52
CA VAL A 65 -1.03 -8.78 7.36
C VAL A 65 -1.89 -9.24 6.17
N LEU A 66 -2.01 -10.55 5.94
CA LEU A 66 -2.91 -11.09 4.91
C LEU A 66 -4.38 -10.83 5.25
N ASP A 67 -4.77 -10.94 6.52
CA ASP A 67 -6.14 -10.67 7.01
C ASP A 67 -6.50 -9.18 6.93
N ALA A 68 -5.52 -8.28 7.06
CA ALA A 68 -5.70 -6.84 6.88
C ALA A 68 -6.13 -6.46 5.44
N GLY A 69 -5.96 -7.38 4.49
CA GLY A 69 -6.49 -7.28 3.14
C GLY A 69 -5.46 -6.80 2.10
N ARG A 70 -5.74 -7.13 0.85
CA ARG A 70 -4.94 -6.67 -0.30
C ARG A 70 -5.49 -5.32 -0.80
N PRO A 71 -4.68 -4.26 -0.90
CA PRO A 71 -5.09 -3.06 -1.61
C PRO A 71 -5.32 -3.41 -3.08
N ARG A 72 -6.54 -3.10 -3.52
CA ARG A 72 -7.08 -3.06 -4.90
C ARG A 72 -6.21 -3.74 -5.97
N SER A 73 -6.62 -4.94 -6.39
CA SER A 73 -6.10 -5.68 -7.56
C SER A 73 -6.46 -5.05 -8.91
N SER A 74 -6.83 -3.77 -8.96
CA SER A 74 -7.40 -3.15 -10.16
C SER A 74 -6.37 -2.76 -11.20
N CYS A 75 -5.22 -3.44 -11.25
CA CYS A 75 -4.34 -3.39 -12.39
C CYS A 75 -5.16 -3.83 -13.60
N ARG A 76 -5.85 -2.86 -14.21
CA ARG A 76 -6.45 -2.93 -15.52
C ARG A 76 -5.21 -3.01 -16.40
N TRP A 77 -4.80 -4.23 -16.68
CA TRP A 77 -3.82 -4.54 -17.69
C TRP A 77 -4.37 -3.97 -19.01
N SER A 78 -4.02 -2.71 -19.28
CA SER A 78 -4.38 -2.01 -20.49
C SER A 78 -3.24 -2.26 -21.46
N THR A 79 -3.42 -3.21 -22.37
CA THR A 79 -2.56 -3.44 -23.54
C THR A 79 -2.56 -2.27 -24.53
N ASN A 80 -2.93 -1.07 -24.12
CA ASN A 80 -3.06 0.08 -25.00
C ASN A 80 -2.54 1.35 -24.33
N GLN A 81 -1.39 1.82 -24.84
CA GLN A 81 -0.67 3.05 -24.48
C GLN A 81 -1.39 4.33 -24.93
N SER A 82 -2.72 4.43 -24.78
CA SER A 82 -3.49 5.55 -25.32
C SER A 82 -4.47 6.17 -24.32
N ARG A 83 -4.01 6.46 -23.11
CA ARG A 83 -4.66 7.48 -22.27
C ARG A 83 -3.62 8.36 -21.55
N ARG A 84 -2.89 9.15 -22.35
CA ARG A 84 -2.52 10.52 -21.93
C ARG A 84 -3.83 11.25 -21.59
N ARG A 85 -4.02 11.62 -20.32
CA ARG A 85 -4.96 12.69 -19.98
C ARG A 85 -4.15 13.97 -19.81
N ARG A 86 -4.41 14.92 -20.70
CA ARG A 86 -4.12 16.36 -20.66
C ARG A 86 -2.67 16.76 -20.39
#